data_AF-A0A7G1HP19-F1
#
_entry.id   AF-A0A7G1HP19-F1
#
_cell.length_a   1.000
_cell.length_b   1.000
_cell.length_c   1.000
_cell.angle_alpha   90.00
_cell.angle_beta   90.00
_cell.angle_gamma   90.00
#
_symmetry.space_group_name_H-M   'P 1'
#
loop_
_entity.id
_entity.type
_entity.pdbx_description
1 polymer ?
#
loop_
_entity_poly.entity_id
_entity_poly.type
_entity_poly.pdbx_seq_one_letter_code
_entity_poly.pdbx_strand_id
1 'polypeptide(L)'
;MIVKSDGSPVYRYDTPATQNGQNLIIRQRFDINNYNVSIAFYKVFQNANGWIGNMGNPSGVIMGSNSVYAGFTGTALKRDAATIFLSCGGTHFAKKFTWKFATQYSNSVVSWEARAMISLGYKFTEYLSGSVDLAYYGVYTNKGFKPGENGPVPKDFPALYSDRSALYTALVASF
;
A
#
# COMPACT_ATOMS: atom_id res chain seq x y z
N MET A 1 -14.18 18.96 10.20
CA MET A 1 -13.93 18.89 8.75
C MET A 1 -13.22 20.17 8.34
N ILE A 2 -12.24 20.10 7.45
CA ILE A 2 -11.54 21.27 6.91
C ILE A 2 -12.33 21.77 5.70
N VAL A 3 -12.59 23.06 5.66
CA VAL A 3 -13.35 23.73 4.60
C VAL A 3 -12.49 24.83 3.94
N LYS A 4 -12.75 25.10 2.67
CA LYS A 4 -12.17 26.23 1.94
C LYS A 4 -12.92 27.52 2.28
N SER A 5 -12.44 28.66 1.74
CA SER A 5 -13.08 29.97 1.91
C SER A 5 -14.50 30.04 1.35
N ASP A 6 -14.84 29.20 0.36
CA ASP A 6 -16.18 29.09 -0.23
C ASP A 6 -17.12 28.14 0.56
N GLY A 7 -16.67 27.61 1.71
CA GLY A 7 -17.42 26.67 2.52
C GLY A 7 -17.41 25.22 2.02
N SER A 8 -16.80 24.94 0.85
CA SER A 8 -16.70 23.57 0.34
C SER A 8 -15.66 22.73 1.11
N PRO A 9 -15.86 21.40 1.24
CA PRO A 9 -14.91 20.56 1.94
C PRO A 9 -13.58 20.45 1.17
N VAL A 10 -12.47 20.39 1.91
CA VAL A 10 -11.19 19.93 1.35
C VAL A 10 -11.19 18.41 1.38
N TYR A 11 -10.90 17.75 0.25
CA TYR A 11 -10.84 16.29 0.16
C TYR A 11 -9.40 15.77 0.20
N ARG A 12 -9.20 14.63 0.88
CA ARG A 12 -7.96 13.84 0.89
C ARG A 12 -8.30 12.35 0.95
N TYR A 13 -7.75 11.59 0.01
CA TYR A 13 -7.97 10.14 -0.16
C TYR A 13 -9.46 9.76 -0.07
N ASP A 14 -10.25 10.33 -0.99
CA ASP A 14 -11.66 10.04 -1.22
C ASP A 14 -12.62 10.49 -0.10
N THR A 15 -12.13 11.23 0.90
CA THR A 15 -12.96 11.71 2.03
C THR A 15 -12.68 13.17 2.40
N PRO A 16 -13.65 13.87 3.01
CA PRO A 16 -13.41 15.20 3.57
C PRO A 16 -12.34 15.18 4.66
N ALA A 17 -11.43 16.14 4.58
CA ALA A 17 -10.27 16.20 5.45
C ALA A 17 -10.61 16.67 6.87
N THR A 18 -9.81 16.24 7.84
CA THR A 18 -9.92 16.59 9.26
C THR A 18 -8.59 17.13 9.77
N GLN A 19 -8.65 17.84 10.90
CA GLN A 19 -7.49 18.48 11.54
C GLN A 19 -6.83 17.58 12.59
N ASN A 20 -7.56 16.62 13.16
CA ASN A 20 -7.16 15.91 14.39
C ASN A 20 -6.87 14.42 14.14
N GLY A 21 -6.55 14.05 12.90
CA GLY A 21 -6.20 12.68 12.56
C GLY A 21 -4.88 12.23 13.18
N GLN A 22 -4.78 10.96 13.54
CA GLN A 22 -3.58 10.35 14.11
C GLN A 22 -3.24 9.03 13.40
N ASN A 23 -2.00 8.58 13.55
CA ASN A 23 -1.55 7.29 13.06
C ASN A 23 -0.93 6.48 14.21
N LEU A 24 -1.26 5.20 14.28
CA LEU A 24 -0.61 4.22 15.14
C LEU A 24 0.11 3.19 14.28
N ILE A 25 1.40 3.01 14.54
CA ILE A 25 2.25 2.00 13.90
C ILE A 25 2.79 1.09 15.00
N ILE A 26 2.55 -0.20 14.86
CA ILE A 26 3.23 -1.23 15.65
C ILE A 26 3.91 -2.15 14.65
N ARG A 27 5.22 -2.27 14.71
CA ARG A 27 5.98 -3.12 13.80
C ARG A 27 7.03 -3.89 14.56
N GLN A 28 7.07 -5.20 14.30
CA GLN A 28 8.14 -6.07 14.76
C GLN A 28 8.82 -6.72 13.57
N ARG A 29 10.14 -6.85 13.66
CA ARG A 29 10.96 -7.62 12.73
C ARG A 29 11.82 -8.60 13.51
N PHE A 30 11.99 -9.79 12.96
CA PHE A 30 12.89 -10.82 13.43
C PHE A 30 13.86 -11.13 12.31
N ASP A 31 15.14 -11.11 12.61
CA ASP A 31 16.21 -11.51 11.69
C ASP A 31 16.79 -12.83 12.21
N ILE A 32 16.76 -13.86 11.36
CA ILE A 32 17.12 -15.24 11.71
C ILE A 32 18.08 -15.75 10.64
N ASN A 33 19.37 -15.74 10.93
CA ASN A 33 20.43 -16.08 9.97
C ASN A 33 20.29 -15.24 8.67
N ASN A 34 20.02 -15.91 7.54
CA ASN A 34 19.84 -15.29 6.24
C ASN A 34 18.38 -14.94 5.92
N TYR A 35 17.48 -15.06 6.89
CA TYR A 35 16.05 -14.83 6.74
C TYR A 35 15.58 -13.65 7.58
N ASN A 36 14.46 -13.07 7.19
CA ASN A 36 13.72 -12.13 8.02
C ASN A 36 12.22 -12.44 7.98
N VAL A 37 11.55 -12.07 9.07
CA VAL A 37 10.09 -12.05 9.19
C VAL A 37 9.70 -10.71 9.82
N SER A 38 8.70 -10.03 9.27
CA SER A 38 8.18 -8.78 9.81
C SER A 38 6.67 -8.81 9.83
N ILE A 39 6.10 -8.31 10.92
CA ILE A 39 4.68 -8.06 11.10
C ILE A 39 4.50 -6.58 11.42
N ALA A 40 3.50 -5.95 10.82
CA ALA A 40 3.13 -4.58 11.13
C ALA A 40 1.62 -4.44 11.21
N PHE A 41 1.15 -3.77 12.26
CA PHE A 41 -0.19 -3.22 12.36
C PHE A 41 -0.12 -1.71 12.16
N TYR A 42 -1.01 -1.20 11.31
CA TYR A 42 -1.08 0.21 11.01
C TYR A 42 -2.53 0.69 11.03
N LYS A 43 -2.79 1.67 11.89
CA LYS A 43 -4.12 2.29 12.02
C LYS A 43 -4.02 3.78 11.72
N VAL A 44 -4.88 4.21 10.82
CA VAL A 44 -5.19 5.62 10.58
C VAL A 44 -6.46 5.94 11.35
N PHE A 45 -6.45 7.02 12.12
CA PHE A 45 -7.62 7.59 12.76
C PHE A 45 -8.00 8.85 12.01
N GLN A 46 -9.27 8.94 11.60
CA GLN A 46 -9.73 9.96 10.66
C GLN A 46 -8.83 9.89 9.41
N ASN A 47 -8.38 11.01 8.84
CA ASN A 47 -7.61 11.02 7.59
C ASN A 47 -6.18 11.57 7.78
N ALA A 48 -5.51 11.16 8.86
CA ALA A 48 -4.18 11.65 9.25
C ALA A 48 -3.14 11.64 8.11
N ASN A 49 -3.21 10.63 7.25
CA ASN A 49 -2.33 10.46 6.09
C ASN A 49 -2.41 11.57 5.04
N GLY A 50 -3.46 12.40 5.07
CA GLY A 50 -3.52 13.60 4.25
C GLY A 50 -2.44 14.63 4.62
N TRP A 51 -1.81 14.48 5.78
CA TRP A 51 -0.83 15.41 6.35
C TRP A 51 0.47 14.71 6.77
N ILE A 52 0.37 13.54 7.41
CA ILE A 52 1.50 12.83 8.01
C ILE A 52 1.42 11.33 7.72
N GLY A 53 2.54 10.69 7.38
CA GLY A 53 2.59 9.22 7.28
C GLY A 53 2.19 8.62 5.93
N ASN A 54 2.29 9.38 4.82
CA ASN A 54 2.16 8.81 3.48
C ASN A 54 3.44 8.07 3.02
N MET A 55 4.18 8.58 2.04
CA MET A 55 5.45 8.06 1.58
C MET A 55 6.55 8.25 2.63
N GLY A 56 7.42 7.26 2.77
CA GLY A 56 8.52 7.29 3.73
C GLY A 56 8.13 6.97 5.18
N ASN A 57 6.90 6.53 5.44
CA ASN A 57 6.51 6.10 6.78
C ASN A 57 7.23 4.79 7.18
N PRO A 58 7.55 4.57 8.46
CA PRO A 58 8.33 3.42 8.92
C PRO A 58 7.53 2.11 9.08
N SER A 59 6.22 2.09 8.79
CA SER A 59 5.37 0.92 9.03
C SER A 59 5.70 -0.29 8.14
N GLY A 60 6.33 -0.06 6.98
CA GLY A 60 6.55 -1.11 5.98
C GLY A 60 5.29 -1.52 5.20
N VAL A 61 4.13 -0.95 5.55
CA VAL A 61 2.86 -1.12 4.82
C VAL A 61 3.00 -0.55 3.41
N ILE A 62 2.46 -1.27 2.44
CA ILE A 62 2.43 -0.88 1.04
C ILE A 62 1.29 0.14 0.86
N MET A 63 1.66 1.41 0.71
CA MET A 63 0.72 2.52 0.57
C MET A 63 0.50 2.97 -0.88
N GLY A 64 1.39 2.58 -1.79
CA GLY A 64 1.39 2.97 -3.19
C GLY A 64 0.85 1.88 -4.13
N SER A 65 1.22 2.00 -5.41
CA SER A 65 1.03 0.96 -6.45
C SER A 65 -0.42 0.56 -6.72
N ASN A 66 -1.37 1.48 -6.56
CA ASN A 66 -2.79 1.23 -6.80
C ASN A 66 -3.14 1.04 -8.29
N SER A 67 -3.50 2.07 -9.05
CA SER A 67 -3.53 1.94 -10.52
C SER A 67 -3.37 3.30 -11.19
N VAL A 68 -2.94 3.30 -12.44
CA VAL A 68 -2.90 4.54 -13.25
C VAL A 68 -4.29 5.18 -13.42
N TYR A 69 -5.36 4.37 -13.34
CA TYR A 69 -6.75 4.81 -13.53
C TYR A 69 -7.41 5.35 -12.25
N ALA A 70 -6.94 4.97 -11.06
CA ALA A 70 -7.53 5.35 -9.79
C ALA A 70 -6.53 6.07 -8.86
N GLY A 71 -5.41 6.54 -9.43
CA GLY A 71 -4.28 7.09 -8.70
C GLY A 71 -3.44 6.01 -8.00
N PHE A 72 -2.26 6.42 -7.53
CA PHE A 72 -1.27 5.49 -6.96
C PHE A 72 -1.56 5.08 -5.50
N THR A 73 -2.52 5.69 -4.83
CA THR A 73 -2.75 5.56 -3.38
C THR A 73 -3.60 4.34 -3.03
N GLY A 74 -3.11 3.49 -2.13
CA GLY A 74 -3.79 2.32 -1.61
C GLY A 74 -4.76 2.59 -0.46
N THR A 75 -5.50 1.56 -0.05
CA THR A 75 -6.50 1.62 1.03
C THR A 75 -5.87 1.97 2.38
N ALA A 76 -4.62 1.56 2.64
CA ALA A 76 -3.90 1.89 3.87
C ALA A 76 -3.75 3.40 4.14
N LEU A 77 -3.85 4.25 3.10
CA LEU A 77 -3.79 5.71 3.25
C LEU A 77 -5.12 6.34 3.64
N LYS A 78 -6.23 5.61 3.51
CA LYS A 78 -7.57 6.18 3.54
C LYS A 78 -8.06 6.41 4.96
N ARG A 79 -9.18 7.14 5.04
CA ARG A 79 -9.79 7.49 6.32
C ARG A 79 -10.16 6.26 7.13
N ASP A 80 -9.78 6.27 8.40
CA ASP A 80 -10.03 5.19 9.36
C ASP A 80 -9.46 3.82 8.94
N ALA A 81 -8.46 3.80 8.05
CA ALA A 81 -7.86 2.56 7.58
C ALA A 81 -7.24 1.76 8.73
N ALA A 82 -7.47 0.45 8.75
CA ALA A 82 -6.80 -0.52 9.60
C ALA A 82 -6.13 -1.55 8.70
N THR A 83 -4.83 -1.73 8.89
CA THR A 83 -4.00 -2.57 8.04
C THR A 83 -3.17 -3.54 8.86
N ILE A 84 -3.15 -4.79 8.43
CA ILE A 84 -2.17 -5.78 8.86
C ILE A 84 -1.26 -6.10 7.68
N PHE A 85 0.03 -6.16 7.96
CA PHE A 85 1.07 -6.47 6.99
C PHE A 85 1.96 -7.57 7.55
N LEU A 86 2.28 -8.53 6.69
CA LEU A 86 3.21 -9.62 6.98
C LEU A 86 4.21 -9.70 5.83
N SER A 87 5.48 -9.87 6.15
CA SER A 87 6.48 -10.19 5.15
C SER A 87 7.51 -11.16 5.68
N CYS A 88 8.02 -12.00 4.82
CA CYS A 88 9.21 -12.80 5.08
C CYS A 88 10.08 -12.82 3.84
N GLY A 89 11.35 -13.17 4.02
CA GLY A 89 12.26 -13.30 2.90
C GLY A 89 13.60 -13.82 3.34
N GLY A 90 14.47 -14.02 2.36
CA GLY A 90 15.83 -14.47 2.63
C GLY A 90 16.77 -14.25 1.47
N THR A 91 18.05 -14.46 1.75
CA THR A 91 19.15 -14.28 0.81
C THR A 91 20.04 -15.51 0.79
N HIS A 92 20.35 -16.03 -0.39
CA HIS A 92 21.04 -17.31 -0.59
C HIS A 92 22.19 -17.21 -1.61
N PHE A 93 22.98 -18.28 -1.70
CA PHE A 93 24.07 -18.45 -2.68
C PHE A 93 25.06 -17.28 -2.68
N ALA A 94 25.68 -17.00 -1.52
CA ALA A 94 26.60 -15.87 -1.34
C ALA A 94 26.00 -14.52 -1.80
N LYS A 95 24.73 -14.29 -1.42
CA LYS A 95 23.94 -13.08 -1.76
C LYS A 95 23.58 -12.93 -3.24
N LYS A 96 23.65 -14.01 -4.03
CA LYS A 96 23.21 -13.99 -5.43
C LYS A 96 21.70 -14.10 -5.59
N PHE A 97 21.03 -14.88 -4.74
CA PHE A 97 19.58 -15.04 -4.83
C PHE A 97 18.88 -14.38 -3.66
N THR A 98 17.84 -13.60 -3.95
CA THR A 98 16.96 -13.01 -2.94
C THR A 98 15.53 -13.42 -3.24
N TRP A 99 14.77 -13.68 -2.19
CA TRP A 99 13.33 -13.83 -2.30
C TRP A 99 12.65 -13.10 -1.16
N LYS A 100 11.46 -12.57 -1.44
CA LYS A 100 10.62 -11.92 -0.44
C LYS A 100 9.17 -12.22 -0.76
N PHE A 101 8.43 -12.64 0.25
CA PHE A 101 6.98 -12.65 0.23
C PHE A 101 6.45 -11.54 1.12
N ALA A 102 5.45 -10.81 0.66
CA ALA A 102 4.76 -9.79 1.43
C ALA A 102 3.26 -9.88 1.17
N THR A 103 2.46 -9.84 2.22
CA THR A 103 1.00 -9.80 2.15
C THR A 103 0.45 -8.72 3.05
N GLN A 104 -0.69 -8.16 2.63
CA GLN A 104 -1.33 -7.05 3.30
C GLN A 104 -2.83 -7.17 3.16
N TYR A 105 -3.54 -6.86 4.25
CA TYR A 105 -4.96 -6.62 4.21
C TYR A 105 -5.26 -5.26 4.86
N SER A 106 -6.02 -4.44 4.15
CA SER A 106 -6.40 -3.10 4.58
C SER A 106 -7.92 -2.94 4.47
N ASN A 107 -8.55 -2.42 5.51
CA ASN A 107 -9.96 -2.03 5.50
C ASN A 107 -10.08 -0.55 5.89
N SER A 108 -10.95 0.19 5.23
CA SER A 108 -11.29 1.59 5.52
C SER A 108 -12.78 1.81 5.24
N VAL A 109 -13.30 2.99 5.60
CA VAL A 109 -14.66 3.38 5.20
C VAL A 109 -14.84 3.42 3.68
N VAL A 110 -13.77 3.67 2.92
CA VAL A 110 -13.80 3.86 1.47
C VAL A 110 -13.72 2.53 0.73
N SER A 111 -12.85 1.63 1.18
CA SER A 111 -12.53 0.40 0.48
C SER A 111 -11.93 -0.65 1.41
N TRP A 112 -12.00 -1.91 0.98
CA TRP A 112 -11.19 -3.01 1.48
C TRP A 112 -10.28 -3.54 0.38
N GLU A 113 -9.14 -4.07 0.79
CA GLU A 113 -8.03 -4.37 -0.10
C GLU A 113 -7.21 -5.53 0.44
N ALA A 114 -6.85 -6.43 -0.47
CA ALA A 114 -5.94 -7.54 -0.21
C ALA A 114 -4.81 -7.50 -1.24
N ARG A 115 -3.57 -7.65 -0.76
CA ARG A 115 -2.36 -7.70 -1.59
C ARG A 115 -1.52 -8.89 -1.18
N ALA A 116 -0.92 -9.55 -2.15
CA ALA A 116 0.15 -10.51 -1.92
C ALA A 116 1.19 -10.35 -3.03
N MET A 117 2.46 -10.37 -2.68
CA MET A 117 3.55 -10.22 -3.65
C MET A 117 4.65 -11.21 -3.31
N ILE A 118 5.15 -11.92 -4.32
CA ILE A 118 6.41 -12.63 -4.25
C ILE A 118 7.40 -11.96 -5.19
N SER A 119 8.54 -11.58 -4.64
CA SER A 119 9.67 -10.96 -5.33
C SER A 119 10.82 -11.93 -5.35
N LEU A 120 11.36 -12.19 -6.54
CA LEU A 120 12.52 -13.04 -6.77
C LEU A 120 13.60 -12.22 -7.46
N GLY A 121 14.82 -12.23 -6.92
CA GLY A 121 15.97 -11.55 -7.50
C GLY A 121 17.15 -12.49 -7.67
N TYR A 122 17.87 -12.38 -8.78
CA TYR A 122 19.09 -13.14 -9.02
C TYR A 122 20.20 -12.26 -9.61
N LYS A 123 21.40 -12.37 -9.05
CA LYS A 123 22.62 -11.74 -9.53
C LYS A 123 23.44 -12.74 -10.34
N PHE A 124 23.39 -12.62 -11.66
CA PHE A 124 24.07 -13.50 -12.61
C PHE A 124 25.59 -13.28 -12.58
N THR A 125 26.00 -12.02 -12.65
CA THR A 125 27.40 -11.58 -12.58
C THR A 125 27.51 -10.35 -11.66
N GLU A 126 28.71 -9.82 -11.46
CA GLU A 126 28.87 -8.58 -10.69
C GLU A 126 28.16 -7.36 -11.31
N TYR A 127 27.98 -7.39 -12.63
CA TYR A 127 27.40 -6.32 -13.47
C TYR A 127 25.96 -6.59 -13.91
N LEU A 128 25.46 -7.84 -13.80
CA LEU A 128 24.15 -8.22 -14.34
C LEU A 128 23.27 -8.89 -13.28
N SER A 129 22.07 -8.35 -13.10
CA SER A 129 21.03 -8.94 -12.25
C SER A 129 19.66 -8.90 -12.92
N GLY A 130 18.76 -9.75 -12.46
CA GLY A 130 17.36 -9.74 -12.88
C GLY A 130 16.42 -9.98 -11.72
N SER A 131 15.17 -9.54 -11.88
CA SER A 131 14.11 -9.77 -10.90
C SER A 131 12.76 -10.04 -11.56
N VAL A 132 11.91 -10.74 -10.80
CA VAL A 132 10.52 -11.01 -11.13
C VAL A 132 9.68 -10.75 -9.88
N ASP A 133 8.67 -9.90 -10.01
CA ASP A 133 7.66 -9.66 -8.98
C ASP A 133 6.30 -10.12 -9.49
N LEU A 134 5.71 -11.10 -8.82
CA LEU A 134 4.33 -11.50 -9.05
C LEU A 134 3.45 -10.91 -7.95
N ALA A 135 2.54 -10.02 -8.33
CA ALA A 135 1.69 -9.29 -7.41
C ALA A 135 0.21 -9.62 -7.65
N TYR A 136 -0.46 -10.12 -6.63
CA TYR A 136 -1.91 -10.09 -6.52
C TYR A 136 -2.35 -8.80 -5.83
N TYR A 137 -3.37 -8.15 -6.39
CA TYR A 137 -3.95 -6.96 -5.77
C TYR A 137 -5.43 -6.80 -6.11
N GLY A 138 -6.30 -7.14 -5.16
CA GLY A 138 -7.74 -6.88 -5.25
C GLY A 138 -8.15 -5.68 -4.40
N VAL A 139 -8.97 -4.79 -4.97
CA VAL A 139 -9.62 -3.68 -4.24
C VAL A 139 -11.12 -3.77 -4.44
N TYR A 140 -11.87 -3.69 -3.35
CA TYR A 140 -13.29 -3.42 -3.39
C TYR A 140 -13.56 -2.05 -2.81
N THR A 141 -14.13 -1.18 -3.63
CA THR A 141 -14.57 0.16 -3.23
C THR A 141 -16.01 0.07 -2.74
N ASN A 142 -16.25 0.58 -1.54
CA ASN A 142 -17.56 0.54 -0.90
C ASN A 142 -18.54 1.48 -1.61
N LYS A 143 -19.84 1.20 -1.45
CA LYS A 143 -20.92 2.06 -1.96
C LYS A 143 -20.76 3.49 -1.45
N GLY A 144 -21.00 4.47 -2.33
CA GLY A 144 -20.86 5.90 -2.03
C GLY A 144 -19.44 6.45 -2.22
N PHE A 145 -18.53 5.64 -2.76
CA PHE A 145 -17.17 6.05 -3.11
C PHE A 145 -16.82 5.63 -4.54
N LYS A 146 -15.93 6.39 -5.18
CA LYS A 146 -15.46 6.13 -6.54
C LYS A 146 -13.93 6.07 -6.55
N PRO A 147 -13.32 5.05 -7.18
CA PRO A 147 -11.86 4.97 -7.26
C PRO A 147 -11.23 6.22 -7.88
N GLY A 148 -10.25 6.81 -7.18
CA GLY A 148 -9.49 7.98 -7.66
C GLY A 148 -10.21 9.33 -7.50
N GLU A 149 -11.42 9.36 -6.94
CA GLU A 149 -12.23 10.56 -6.83
C GLU A 149 -12.01 11.27 -5.48
N ASN A 150 -11.34 12.42 -5.51
CA ASN A 150 -11.17 13.30 -4.34
C ASN A 150 -12.19 14.44 -4.36
N GLY A 151 -13.47 14.08 -4.35
CA GLY A 151 -14.57 15.02 -4.46
C GLY A 151 -15.91 14.44 -4.01
N PRO A 152 -17.00 15.20 -4.15
CA PRO A 152 -18.34 14.71 -3.84
C PRO A 152 -18.73 13.58 -4.79
N VAL A 153 -19.16 12.45 -4.21
CA VAL A 153 -19.67 11.28 -4.94
C VAL A 153 -21.11 11.04 -4.48
N PRO A 154 -22.06 10.72 -5.39
CA PRO A 154 -23.40 10.32 -5.01
C PRO A 154 -23.39 9.17 -4.00
N LYS A 155 -24.22 9.25 -2.95
CA LYS A 155 -24.26 8.23 -1.88
C LYS A 155 -24.67 6.84 -2.40
N ASP A 156 -25.35 6.79 -3.52
CA ASP A 156 -25.82 5.60 -4.20
C ASP A 156 -24.84 5.07 -5.25
N PHE A 157 -23.69 5.73 -5.46
CA PHE A 157 -22.66 5.24 -6.37
C PHE A 157 -22.31 3.77 -6.04
N PRO A 158 -22.40 2.86 -7.01
CA PRO A 158 -22.33 1.43 -6.75
C PRO A 158 -20.96 1.04 -6.21
N ALA A 159 -20.95 0.02 -5.35
CA ALA A 159 -19.71 -0.63 -4.96
C ALA A 159 -19.06 -1.32 -6.17
N LEU A 160 -17.73 -1.38 -6.19
CA LEU A 160 -16.98 -1.90 -7.33
C LEU A 160 -15.77 -2.70 -6.87
N TYR A 161 -15.59 -3.89 -7.45
CA TYR A 161 -14.35 -4.63 -7.37
C TYR A 161 -13.41 -4.29 -8.55
N SER A 162 -12.11 -4.26 -8.29
CA SER A 162 -11.08 -4.09 -9.31
C SER A 162 -9.90 -4.99 -9.00
N ASP A 163 -9.58 -5.88 -9.93
CA ASP A 163 -8.32 -6.63 -9.94
C ASP A 163 -7.22 -5.76 -10.55
N ARG A 164 -6.08 -5.71 -9.88
CA ARG A 164 -4.90 -4.89 -10.21
C ARG A 164 -3.62 -5.74 -10.13
N SER A 165 -3.79 -7.05 -10.26
CA SER A 165 -2.68 -8.00 -10.25
C SER A 165 -1.76 -7.75 -11.44
N ALA A 166 -0.48 -7.96 -11.24
CA ALA A 166 0.55 -7.62 -12.21
C ALA A 166 1.77 -8.53 -12.08
N LEU A 167 2.49 -8.66 -13.19
CA LEU A 167 3.81 -9.23 -13.26
C LEU A 167 4.79 -8.12 -13.62
N TYR A 168 5.81 -7.92 -12.81
CA TYR A 168 6.91 -7.02 -13.11
C TYR A 168 8.17 -7.83 -13.32
N THR A 169 8.95 -7.47 -14.32
CA THR A 169 10.26 -8.05 -14.58
C THR A 169 11.26 -6.93 -14.78
N ALA A 170 12.49 -7.15 -14.33
CA ALA A 170 13.59 -6.23 -14.57
C ALA A 170 14.86 -7.01 -14.89
N LEU A 171 15.66 -6.43 -15.79
CA LEU A 171 17.04 -6.82 -16.03
C LEU A 171 17.88 -5.55 -15.87
N VAL A 172 18.88 -5.61 -15.00
CA VAL A 172 19.70 -4.44 -14.65
C VAL A 172 21.15 -4.77 -14.98
N ALA A 173 21.74 -3.94 -15.84
CA ALA A 173 23.16 -3.92 -16.11
C ALA A 173 23.78 -2.69 -15.43
N SER A 174 24.83 -2.89 -14.65
CA SER A 174 25.60 -1.84 -13.97
C SER A 174 27.04 -1.90 -14.47
N PHE A 175 27.63 -0.76 -14.83
CA PHE A 175 28.99 -0.65 -15.37
C PHE A 175 29.85 0.21 -14.45
#